data_AF-A0A6M0A1E4-F1
#
_entry.id   AF-A0A6M0A1E4-F1
#
_cell.length_a   1.000
_cell.length_b   1.000
_cell.length_c   1.000
_cell.angle_alpha   90.00
_cell.angle_beta   90.00
_cell.angle_gamma   90.00
#
_symmetry.space_group_name_H-M   'P 1'
#
loop_
_entity.id
_entity.type
_entity.pdbx_description
1 polymer ?
#
loop_
_entity_poly.entity_id
_entity_poly.type
_entity_poly.pdbx_seq_one_letter_code
_entity_poly.pdbx_strand_id
1 'polypeptide(L)'
;MANTAEPEIEFTSDFQENLTGELVQGGKFKVSYDSNRLTCARGEKYGGPVWSILGYVQFVKDGESSYKPLETPGEDVILTQEYDIPSGAEEVIMWFYNNDGMNNPCYDSDYGANYHFPLS
;
A
#
# COMPACT_ATOMS: atom_id res chain seq x y z
N MET A 1 -12.92 17.39 22.00
CA MET A 1 -13.19 16.71 20.73
C MET A 1 -11.91 15.97 20.39
N ALA A 2 -11.92 14.64 20.37
CA ALA A 2 -10.75 13.89 19.94
C ALA A 2 -10.60 14.11 18.44
N ASN A 3 -9.47 14.69 18.02
CA ASN A 3 -9.07 14.70 16.63
C ASN A 3 -8.61 13.28 16.33
N THR A 4 -9.54 12.38 16.03
CA THR A 4 -9.19 11.01 15.65
C THR A 4 -8.50 11.12 14.30
N ALA A 5 -7.17 11.04 14.30
CA ALA A 5 -6.41 10.95 13.06
C ALA A 5 -6.94 9.74 12.27
N GLU A 6 -6.98 9.87 10.95
CA GLU A 6 -7.35 8.77 10.07
C GLU A 6 -6.46 7.54 10.36
N PRO A 7 -7.01 6.31 10.41
CA PRO A 7 -6.21 5.11 10.56
C PRO A 7 -5.12 5.03 9.49
N GLU A 8 -3.93 4.61 9.88
CA GLU A 8 -2.77 4.55 9.00
C GLU A 8 -2.05 3.22 9.13
N ILE A 9 -1.74 2.62 7.98
CA ILE A 9 -0.88 1.44 7.87
C ILE A 9 0.46 1.89 7.29
N GLU A 10 1.50 1.79 8.09
CA GLU A 10 2.87 2.10 7.70
C GLU A 10 3.63 0.81 7.36
N PHE A 11 4.27 0.80 6.18
CA PHE A 11 5.19 -0.23 5.72
C PHE A 11 6.59 0.37 5.68
N THR A 12 7.41 0.07 6.68
CA THR A 12 8.76 0.64 6.86
C THR A 12 9.81 -0.09 6.02
N SER A 13 10.96 0.54 5.78
CA SER A 13 12.07 -0.05 5.00
C SER A 13 12.70 -1.31 5.62
N ASP A 14 12.54 -1.52 6.92
CA ASP A 14 12.97 -2.73 7.64
C ASP A 14 11.89 -3.82 7.69
N PHE A 15 10.90 -3.74 6.79
CA PHE A 15 9.83 -4.73 6.64
C PHE A 15 8.96 -4.87 7.90
N GLN A 16 8.65 -3.77 8.59
CA GLN A 16 7.61 -3.75 9.64
C GLN A 16 6.31 -3.18 9.10
N GLU A 17 5.20 -3.64 9.68
CA GLU A 17 3.84 -3.19 9.40
C GLU A 17 3.23 -2.59 10.67
N ASN A 18 3.09 -1.27 10.72
CA ASN A 18 2.53 -0.58 11.88
C ASN A 18 1.13 -0.05 11.56
N LEU A 19 0.11 -0.54 12.26
CA LEU A 19 -1.24 0.04 12.23
C LEU A 19 -1.41 1.04 13.37
N THR A 20 -1.78 2.28 13.04
CA THR A 20 -2.24 3.29 13.99
C THR A 20 -3.72 3.56 13.76
N GLY A 21 -4.51 3.62 14.83
CA GLY A 21 -5.97 3.76 14.74
C GLY A 21 -6.69 2.43 14.53
N GLU A 22 -7.98 2.49 14.21
CA GLU A 22 -8.84 1.32 14.02
C GLU A 22 -9.40 1.28 12.60
N LEU A 23 -9.23 0.16 11.91
CA LEU A 23 -9.85 -0.07 10.61
C LEU A 23 -11.30 -0.50 10.83
N VAL A 24 -12.25 0.23 10.24
CA VAL A 24 -13.68 -0.04 10.43
C VAL A 24 -14.40 -0.14 9.09
N GLN A 25 -15.42 -1.00 9.04
CA GLN A 25 -16.30 -1.11 7.87
C GLN A 25 -16.91 0.24 7.49
N GLY A 26 -16.88 0.59 6.20
CA GLY A 26 -17.37 1.90 5.73
C GLY A 26 -16.45 3.08 6.03
N GLY A 27 -15.30 2.84 6.68
CA GLY A 27 -14.30 3.85 6.99
C GLY A 27 -13.31 4.09 5.85
N LYS A 28 -12.19 4.72 6.20
CA LYS A 28 -11.05 4.95 5.32
C LYS A 28 -9.75 4.68 6.07
N PHE A 29 -8.69 4.44 5.34
CA PHE A 29 -7.35 4.41 5.90
C PHE A 29 -6.33 4.95 4.90
N LYS A 30 -5.25 5.49 5.46
CA LYS A 30 -4.05 5.88 4.74
C LYS A 30 -3.03 4.75 4.75
N VAL A 31 -2.33 4.60 3.65
CA VAL A 31 -1.11 3.79 3.55
C VAL A 31 0.07 4.74 3.46
N SER A 32 1.12 4.48 4.24
CA SER A 32 2.45 5.03 4.07
C SER A 32 3.42 3.90 3.79
N TYR A 33 4.12 3.97 2.66
CA TYR A 33 4.96 2.89 2.17
C TYR A 33 6.36 3.41 1.86
N ASP A 34 7.36 2.88 2.55
CA ASP A 34 8.76 3.17 2.23
C ASP A 34 9.15 2.43 0.95
N SER A 35 9.41 3.21 -0.10
CA SER A 35 9.74 2.67 -1.41
C SER A 35 11.03 1.83 -1.41
N ASN A 36 11.88 1.90 -0.38
CA ASN A 36 13.06 1.05 -0.24
C ASN A 36 12.75 -0.43 0.07
N ARG A 37 11.51 -0.79 0.42
CA ARG A 37 11.08 -2.21 0.52
C ARG A 37 11.11 -2.93 -0.83
N LEU A 38 10.93 -2.19 -1.94
CA LEU A 38 10.76 -2.76 -3.28
C LEU A 38 11.64 -2.06 -4.34
N THR A 39 12.94 -2.30 -4.29
CA THR A 39 13.97 -1.58 -5.09
C THR A 39 14.23 -2.13 -6.50
N CYS A 40 13.63 -3.27 -6.84
CA CYS A 40 13.65 -3.84 -8.19
C CYS A 40 12.71 -3.08 -9.14
N ALA A 41 12.92 -3.20 -10.46
CA ALA A 41 12.12 -2.52 -11.49
C ALA A 41 12.05 -0.98 -11.28
N ARG A 42 13.20 -0.35 -11.02
CA ARG A 42 13.35 1.09 -10.76
C ARG A 42 14.07 1.82 -11.91
N GLY A 43 13.64 1.56 -13.15
CA GLY A 43 14.21 2.17 -14.35
C GLY A 43 14.09 3.70 -14.43
N GLU A 44 14.96 4.31 -15.22
CA GLU A 44 15.00 5.75 -15.50
C GLU A 44 14.91 5.99 -17.02
N LYS A 45 14.20 7.06 -17.43
CA LYS A 45 14.15 7.51 -18.83
C LYS A 45 14.14 9.03 -18.86
N TYR A 46 14.95 9.61 -19.76
CA TYR A 46 15.06 11.07 -19.93
C TYR A 46 15.38 11.84 -18.64
N GLY A 47 16.14 11.26 -17.71
CA GLY A 47 16.53 11.92 -16.47
C GLY A 47 15.53 11.77 -15.32
N GLY A 48 14.48 10.95 -15.47
CA GLY A 48 13.46 10.76 -14.45
C GLY A 48 12.99 9.31 -14.30
N PRO A 49 12.43 8.96 -13.12
CA PRO A 49 11.91 7.61 -12.87
C PRO A 49 10.73 7.30 -13.79
N VAL A 50 10.69 6.08 -14.32
CA VAL A 50 9.56 5.57 -15.13
C VAL A 50 8.81 4.42 -14.46
N TRP A 51 9.08 4.19 -13.18
CA TRP A 51 8.43 3.18 -12.36
C TRP A 51 7.33 3.78 -11.51
N SER A 52 6.39 2.93 -11.10
CA SER A 52 5.34 3.28 -10.14
C SER A 52 5.05 2.07 -9.27
N ILE A 53 4.98 2.29 -7.95
CA ILE A 53 4.50 1.26 -7.02
C ILE A 53 2.98 1.37 -6.94
N LEU A 54 2.33 0.24 -7.20
CA LEU A 54 0.89 0.09 -7.04
C LEU A 54 0.62 -0.60 -5.70
N GLY A 55 -0.24 0.00 -4.87
CA GLY A 55 -0.82 -0.67 -3.72
C GLY A 55 -2.10 -1.39 -4.15
N TYR A 56 -2.13 -2.70 -4.01
CA TYR A 56 -3.31 -3.51 -4.21
C TYR A 56 -4.02 -3.72 -2.88
N VAL A 57 -5.34 -3.73 -2.92
CA VAL A 57 -6.19 -4.00 -1.76
C VAL A 57 -7.35 -4.92 -2.13
N GLN A 58 -7.68 -5.82 -1.22
CA GLN A 58 -8.83 -6.72 -1.26
C GLN A 58 -9.47 -6.71 0.13
N PHE A 59 -10.81 -6.73 0.19
CA PHE A 59 -11.55 -6.54 1.45
C PHE A 59 -12.32 -7.77 1.95
N VAL A 60 -12.36 -8.82 1.13
CA VAL A 60 -12.99 -10.11 1.42
C VAL A 60 -12.07 -11.17 0.85
N LYS A 61 -11.79 -12.23 1.60
CA LYS A 61 -10.94 -13.32 1.14
C LYS A 61 -11.46 -13.89 -0.19
N ASP A 62 -10.57 -14.06 -1.15
CA ASP A 62 -10.87 -14.52 -2.52
C ASP A 62 -11.83 -13.60 -3.32
N GLY A 63 -12.14 -12.40 -2.81
CA GLY A 63 -12.91 -11.36 -3.51
C GLY A 63 -12.11 -10.61 -4.58
N GLU A 64 -12.74 -9.63 -5.24
CA GLU A 64 -12.04 -8.79 -6.22
C GLU A 64 -11.06 -7.83 -5.55
N SER A 65 -9.86 -7.72 -6.13
CA SER A 65 -8.86 -6.75 -5.72
C SER A 65 -8.95 -5.47 -6.56
N SER A 66 -8.68 -4.34 -5.95
CA SER A 66 -8.44 -3.07 -6.65
C SER A 66 -7.02 -2.58 -6.39
N TYR A 67 -6.54 -1.62 -7.17
CA TYR A 67 -5.23 -1.01 -6.93
C TYR A 67 -5.22 0.48 -7.25
N LYS A 68 -4.30 1.18 -6.61
CA LYS A 68 -3.99 2.59 -6.89
C LYS A 68 -2.47 2.78 -6.94
N PRO A 69 -1.96 3.70 -7.80
CA PRO A 69 -0.57 4.13 -7.68
C PRO A 69 -0.37 4.80 -6.32
N LEU A 70 0.77 4.53 -5.70
CA LEU A 70 1.21 5.27 -4.52
C LEU A 70 1.94 6.54 -4.97
N GLU A 71 1.62 7.65 -4.32
CA GLU A 71 2.10 8.96 -4.70
C GLU A 71 3.05 9.50 -3.63
N THR A 72 4.14 10.14 -4.05
CA THR A 72 5.01 10.83 -3.10
C THR A 72 4.41 12.19 -2.72
N PRO A 73 4.33 12.56 -1.43
CA PRO A 73 3.96 13.91 -1.03
C PRO A 73 5.07 14.95 -1.32
N GLY A 74 6.20 14.57 -1.94
CA GLY A 74 7.33 15.45 -2.27
C GLY A 74 8.53 14.72 -2.90
N GLU A 75 9.76 15.11 -2.54
CA GLU A 75 10.99 14.37 -2.91
C GLU A 75 11.35 13.29 -1.86
N ASP A 76 10.34 12.66 -1.24
CA ASP A 76 10.52 11.65 -0.19
C ASP A 76 10.49 10.23 -0.77
N VAL A 77 11.08 9.27 -0.06
CA VAL A 77 10.99 7.83 -0.31
C VAL A 77 9.68 7.23 0.19
N ILE A 78 8.97 7.94 1.07
CA ILE A 78 7.67 7.53 1.59
C ILE A 78 6.58 7.89 0.57
N LEU A 79 5.91 6.86 0.07
CA LEU A 79 4.76 6.97 -0.82
C LEU A 79 3.47 6.81 -0.03
N THR A 80 2.43 7.52 -0.43
CA THR A 80 1.16 7.54 0.29
C THR A 80 -0.03 7.32 -0.63
N GLN A 81 -1.10 6.74 -0.09
CA GLN A 81 -2.39 6.60 -0.77
C GLN A 81 -3.51 6.38 0.25
N GLU A 82 -4.72 6.82 -0.07
CA GLU A 82 -5.93 6.58 0.74
C GLU A 82 -6.83 5.53 0.09
N TYR A 83 -7.48 4.72 0.92
CA TYR A 83 -8.43 3.69 0.50
C TYR A 83 -9.71 3.80 1.32
N ASP A 84 -10.85 3.64 0.64
CA ASP A 84 -12.15 3.50 1.28
C ASP A 84 -12.40 2.02 1.61
N ILE A 85 -12.81 1.72 2.85
CA ILE A 85 -13.18 0.37 3.28
C ILE A 85 -14.67 0.17 2.99
N PRO A 86 -15.07 -0.79 2.15
CA PRO A 86 -16.48 -1.09 1.94
C PRO A 86 -17.20 -1.46 3.23
N SER A 87 -18.50 -1.18 3.33
CA SER A 87 -19.31 -1.55 4.50
C SER A 87 -19.47 -3.06 4.71
N GLY A 88 -19.21 -3.87 3.68
CA GLY A 88 -19.20 -5.33 3.74
C GLY A 88 -17.82 -5.96 3.83
N ALA A 89 -16.77 -5.18 4.14
CA ALA A 89 -15.41 -5.69 4.29
C ALA A 89 -15.29 -6.64 5.49
N GLU A 90 -14.48 -7.67 5.36
CA GLU A 90 -14.17 -8.63 6.44
C GLU A 90 -12.79 -8.37 7.04
N GLU A 91 -11.84 -7.94 6.21
CA GLU A 91 -10.46 -7.60 6.56
C GLU A 91 -9.88 -6.65 5.50
N VAL A 92 -8.70 -6.12 5.73
CA VAL A 92 -7.90 -5.44 4.71
C VAL A 92 -6.74 -6.35 4.33
N ILE A 93 -6.69 -6.80 3.07
CA ILE A 93 -5.63 -7.63 2.50
C ILE A 93 -4.86 -6.78 1.49
N MET A 94 -3.53 -6.70 1.63
CA MET A 94 -2.70 -5.81 0.82
C MET A 94 -1.45 -6.47 0.27
N TRP A 95 -1.01 -6.00 -0.90
CA TRP A 95 0.30 -6.26 -1.46
C TRP A 95 0.71 -5.12 -2.38
N PHE A 96 2.00 -5.08 -2.70
CA PHE A 96 2.58 -4.04 -3.54
C PHE A 96 3.23 -4.64 -4.77
N TYR A 97 3.15 -3.89 -5.85
CA TYR A 97 3.70 -4.27 -7.15
C TYR A 97 4.50 -3.10 -7.69
N ASN A 98 5.71 -3.36 -8.18
CA ASN A 98 6.49 -2.36 -8.88
C ASN A 98 6.82 -2.82 -10.29
N ASN A 99 6.76 -1.86 -11.22
CA ASN A 99 7.03 -2.05 -12.63
C ASN A 99 7.54 -0.75 -13.25
N ASP A 100 8.55 -0.87 -14.11
CA ASP A 100 9.11 0.22 -14.93
C ASP A 100 8.77 0.11 -16.42
N GLY A 101 7.96 -0.88 -16.79
CA GLY A 101 7.56 -1.16 -18.17
C GLY A 101 8.66 -1.76 -19.05
N MET A 102 9.83 -2.08 -18.48
CA MET A 102 10.99 -2.59 -19.23
C MET A 102 11.58 -3.87 -18.62
N ASN A 103 11.62 -3.99 -17.29
CA ASN A 103 12.18 -5.11 -16.55
C ASN A 103 11.10 -6.08 -16.06
N ASN A 104 11.54 -7.19 -15.47
CA ASN A 104 10.65 -8.10 -14.76
C ASN A 104 10.02 -7.36 -13.57
N PRO A 105 8.69 -7.39 -13.45
CA PRO A 105 8.02 -6.80 -12.30
C PRO A 105 8.38 -7.54 -11.01
N CYS A 106 8.18 -6.87 -9.88
CA CYS A 106 8.41 -7.46 -8.58
C CYS A 106 7.34 -7.05 -7.56
N TYR A 107 7.27 -7.85 -6.49
CA TYR A 107 6.19 -7.80 -5.52
C TYR A 107 6.74 -7.69 -4.10
N ASP A 108 6.05 -6.92 -3.28
CA ASP A 108 6.14 -7.01 -1.81
C ASP A 108 4.78 -7.51 -1.30
N SER A 109 4.74 -8.73 -0.79
CA SER A 109 3.49 -9.48 -0.56
C SER A 109 3.61 -10.47 0.61
N ASP A 110 4.45 -10.19 1.60
CA ASP A 110 4.77 -11.13 2.68
C ASP A 110 5.05 -12.56 2.16
N TYR A 111 6.00 -12.67 1.22
CA TYR A 111 6.34 -13.93 0.54
C TYR A 111 5.15 -14.66 -0.13
N GLY A 112 4.15 -13.90 -0.59
CA GLY A 112 2.95 -14.40 -1.27
C GLY A 112 1.77 -14.68 -0.34
N ALA A 113 1.91 -14.45 0.97
CA ALA A 113 0.80 -14.52 1.92
C ALA A 113 -0.11 -13.29 1.88
N ASN A 114 0.41 -12.16 1.38
CA ASN A 114 -0.15 -10.81 1.49
C ASN A 114 -0.23 -10.33 2.95
N TYR A 115 -0.40 -9.02 3.12
CA TYR A 115 -0.51 -8.39 4.43
C TYR A 115 -1.98 -8.34 4.86
N HIS A 116 -2.28 -8.88 6.04
CA HIS A 116 -3.64 -9.00 6.56
C HIS A 116 -3.84 -8.13 7.79
N PHE A 117 -4.84 -7.25 7.76
CA PHE A 117 -5.21 -6.39 8.88
C PHE A 117 -6.68 -6.60 9.26
N PRO A 118 -6.99 -6.98 10.51
CA PRO A 118 -8.36 -7.17 10.96
C PRO A 118 -9.11 -5.84 11.07
N LEU A 119 -10.43 -5.90 10.91
CA LEU A 119 -11.34 -4.80 11.23
C LEU A 119 -11.80 -4.87 12.70
N SER A 120 -12.13 -3.73 13.27
CA SER A 120 -12.74 -3.59 14.61
C SER A 120 -14.27 -3.61 14.58
#